data_AF-Q4SSC3-F1
#
_entry.id   AF-Q4SSC3-F1
#
_cell.length_a   1.000
_cell.length_b   1.000
_cell.length_c   1.000
_cell.angle_alpha   90.00
_cell.angle_beta   90.00
_cell.angle_gamma   90.00
#
_symmetry.space_group_name_H-M   'P 1'
#
loop_
_entity.id
_entity.type
_entity.pdbx_description
1 polymer ?
#
loop_
_entity_poly.entity_id
_entity_poly.type
_entity_poly.pdbx_seq_one_letter_code
_entity_poly.pdbx_strand_id
1 'polypeptide(L)'
;GEAPLELRGSLDCWACSVLVTAQNVLIAAINACLVALVFGSIMTPAIVMVTFGFLCHSTVRPHQTPPYCWDLLGDGGCVALLVVGFLLVTPLLVLALAAYCRLARHLQLGLCFIPYSRAV
;
A
#
# COMPACT_ATOMS: atom_id res chain seq x y z
N GLY A 1 -49.33 -20.89 19.24
CA GLY A 1 -47.93 -20.64 19.60
C GLY A 1 -47.14 -20.59 18.32
N GLU A 2 -47.06 -19.42 17.71
CA GLU A 2 -46.46 -19.22 16.37
C GLU A 2 -45.27 -18.28 16.50
N ALA A 3 -44.09 -18.83 16.81
CA ALA A 3 -42.88 -18.04 16.96
C ALA A 3 -41.52 -18.76 16.66
N PRO A 4 -41.42 -19.73 15.71
CA PRO A 4 -40.08 -20.16 15.24
C PRO A 4 -39.71 -19.74 13.80
N LEU A 5 -40.65 -19.23 12.99
CA LEU A 5 -40.41 -18.94 11.57
C LEU A 5 -39.82 -17.54 11.31
N GLU A 6 -40.26 -16.50 12.03
CA GLU A 6 -39.72 -15.13 11.88
C GLU A 6 -38.26 -15.01 12.33
N LEU A 7 -37.85 -15.80 13.33
CA LEU A 7 -36.48 -15.79 13.87
C LEU A 7 -35.46 -16.37 12.87
N ARG A 8 -35.89 -17.33 12.05
CA ARG A 8 -35.06 -17.98 11.03
C ARG A 8 -34.76 -17.00 9.89
N GLY A 9 -35.77 -16.25 9.44
CA GLY A 9 -35.60 -15.17 8.45
C GLY A 9 -34.72 -14.02 8.96
N SER A 10 -34.83 -13.65 10.24
CA SER A 10 -33.94 -12.63 10.84
C SER A 10 -32.48 -13.10 10.91
N LEU A 11 -32.25 -14.39 11.17
CA LEU A 11 -30.91 -14.98 11.27
C LEU A 11 -30.23 -15.10 9.89
N ASP A 12 -31.01 -15.46 8.87
CA ASP A 12 -30.54 -15.49 7.47
C ASP A 12 -30.19 -14.08 6.96
N CYS A 13 -30.99 -13.06 7.32
CA CYS A 13 -30.72 -11.66 6.99
C CYS A 13 -29.43 -11.15 7.67
N TRP A 14 -29.25 -11.47 8.94
CA TRP A 14 -28.05 -11.09 9.69
C TRP A 14 -26.80 -11.82 9.13
N ALA A 15 -26.89 -13.13 8.87
CA ALA A 15 -25.80 -13.89 8.27
C ALA A 15 -25.38 -13.34 6.90
N CYS A 16 -26.35 -12.98 6.04
CA CYS A 16 -26.06 -12.33 4.77
C CYS A 16 -25.36 -10.98 4.95
N SER A 17 -25.82 -10.15 5.90
CA SER A 17 -25.19 -8.84 6.16
C SER A 17 -23.75 -8.97 6.64
N VAL A 18 -23.47 -9.96 7.50
CA VAL A 18 -22.14 -10.22 8.05
C VAL A 18 -21.21 -10.77 6.97
N LEU A 19 -21.68 -11.70 6.13
CA LEU A 19 -20.89 -12.26 5.02
C LEU A 19 -20.51 -11.19 4.00
N VAL A 20 -21.43 -10.30 3.62
CA VAL A 20 -21.14 -9.17 2.71
C VAL A 20 -20.14 -8.19 3.34
N THR A 21 -20.30 -7.89 4.63
CA THR A 21 -19.37 -7.01 5.35
C THR A 21 -17.98 -7.64 5.45
N ALA A 22 -17.89 -8.92 5.77
CA ALA A 22 -16.63 -9.66 5.83
C ALA A 22 -15.94 -9.72 4.46
N GLN A 23 -16.70 -9.93 3.38
CA GLN A 23 -16.19 -9.90 2.01
C GLN A 23 -15.63 -8.51 1.66
N ASN A 24 -16.36 -7.45 1.99
CA ASN A 24 -15.92 -6.07 1.74
C ASN A 24 -14.67 -5.71 2.56
N VAL A 25 -14.58 -6.17 3.81
CA VAL A 25 -13.39 -5.98 4.65
C VAL A 25 -12.20 -6.74 4.10
N LEU A 26 -12.39 -7.99 3.65
CA LEU A 26 -11.32 -8.78 3.04
C LEU A 26 -10.79 -8.11 1.77
N ILE A 27 -11.69 -7.63 0.91
CA ILE A 27 -11.34 -6.89 -0.30
C ILE A 27 -10.59 -5.59 0.05
N ALA A 28 -11.07 -4.85 1.04
CA ALA A 28 -10.41 -3.63 1.51
C ALA A 28 -9.01 -3.93 2.05
N ALA A 29 -8.84 -5.03 2.80
CA ALA A 29 -7.55 -5.46 3.33
C ALA A 29 -6.58 -5.86 2.20
N ILE A 30 -7.05 -6.62 1.21
CA ILE A 30 -6.25 -6.99 0.02
C ILE A 30 -5.84 -5.73 -0.73
N ASN A 31 -6.77 -4.79 -0.93
CA ASN A 31 -6.48 -3.54 -1.62
C ASN A 31 -5.46 -2.67 -0.86
N ALA A 32 -5.61 -2.56 0.47
CA ALA A 32 -4.66 -1.85 1.32
C ALA A 32 -3.27 -2.51 1.28
N CYS A 33 -3.21 -3.84 1.32
CA CYS A 33 -1.96 -4.59 1.19
C CYS A 33 -1.32 -4.38 -0.18
N LEU A 34 -2.10 -4.41 -1.26
CA LEU A 34 -1.61 -4.13 -2.61
C LEU A 34 -1.10 -2.70 -2.75
N VAL A 35 -1.79 -1.71 -2.21
CA VAL A 35 -1.29 -0.33 -2.17
C VAL A 35 0.03 -0.28 -1.41
N ALA A 36 0.10 -0.85 -0.22
CA ALA A 36 1.31 -0.84 0.59
C ALA A 36 2.49 -1.53 -0.10
N LEU A 37 2.26 -2.68 -0.73
CA LEU A 37 3.29 -3.42 -1.46
C LEU A 37 3.73 -2.70 -2.73
N VAL A 38 2.79 -2.20 -3.55
CA VAL A 38 3.11 -1.50 -4.81
C VAL A 38 3.82 -0.18 -4.52
N PHE A 39 3.26 0.65 -3.64
CA PHE A 39 3.91 1.91 -3.26
C PHE A 39 5.22 1.65 -2.54
N GLY A 40 5.23 0.74 -1.57
CA GLY A 40 6.43 0.39 -0.81
C GLY A 40 7.54 -0.07 -1.73
N SER A 41 7.31 -1.13 -2.52
CA SER A 41 8.33 -1.70 -3.41
C SER A 41 8.84 -0.72 -4.46
N ILE A 42 7.96 0.09 -5.06
CA ILE A 42 8.35 1.09 -6.08
C ILE A 42 9.10 2.25 -5.42
N MET A 43 8.70 2.69 -4.22
CA MET A 43 9.38 3.76 -3.48
C MET A 43 10.69 3.31 -2.82
N THR A 44 10.88 2.01 -2.55
CA THR A 44 12.08 1.45 -1.91
C THR A 44 13.39 2.03 -2.47
N PRO A 45 13.67 2.01 -3.79
CA PRO A 45 14.93 2.56 -4.31
C PRO A 45 15.10 4.06 -4.01
N ALA A 46 14.04 4.87 -4.11
CA ALA A 46 14.12 6.29 -3.78
C ALA A 46 14.33 6.52 -2.28
N ILE A 47 13.62 5.78 -1.42
CA ILE A 47 13.79 5.84 0.04
C ILE A 47 15.22 5.45 0.42
N VAL A 48 15.74 4.36 -0.14
CA VAL A 48 17.12 3.89 0.10
C VAL A 48 18.12 4.95 -0.32
N MET A 49 18.04 5.48 -1.55
CA MET A 49 18.95 6.52 -2.04
C MET A 49 18.92 7.79 -1.18
N VAL A 50 17.73 8.25 -0.78
CA VAL A 50 17.59 9.43 0.08
C VAL A 50 18.14 9.17 1.48
N THR A 51 17.84 8.00 2.07
CA THR A 51 18.30 7.63 3.42
C THR A 51 19.83 7.51 3.48
N PHE A 52 20.44 6.83 2.51
CA PHE A 52 21.90 6.76 2.39
C PHE A 52 22.52 8.12 2.10
N GLY A 53 21.90 8.92 1.23
CA GLY A 53 22.32 10.29 0.94
C GLY A 53 22.38 11.16 2.19
N PHE A 54 21.40 11.07 3.09
CA PHE A 54 21.41 11.79 4.37
C PHE A 54 22.40 11.21 5.40
N LEU A 55 22.46 9.89 5.55
CA LEU A 55 23.34 9.22 6.53
C LEU A 55 24.83 9.39 6.21
N CYS A 56 25.18 9.43 4.93
CA CYS A 56 26.57 9.58 4.48
C CYS A 56 26.97 11.03 4.19
N HIS A 57 26.04 11.99 4.24
CA HIS A 57 26.35 13.40 4.07
C HIS A 57 27.19 13.93 5.25
N SER A 58 28.35 14.51 4.94
CA SER A 58 29.35 15.02 5.89
C SER A 58 28.81 15.92 7.01
N THR A 59 27.72 16.66 6.79
CA THR A 59 27.11 17.55 7.80
C THR A 59 26.39 16.81 8.95
N VAL A 60 26.04 15.53 8.78
CA VAL A 60 25.28 14.74 9.78
C VAL A 60 26.17 13.69 10.48
N ARG A 61 27.50 13.73 10.29
CA ARG A 61 28.41 12.72 10.87
C ARG A 61 28.40 12.76 12.41
N PRO A 62 27.92 11.70 13.08
CA PRO A 62 28.36 11.42 14.44
C PRO A 62 29.82 10.93 14.35
N HIS A 63 30.58 11.09 15.42
CA HIS A 63 32.04 10.80 15.52
C HIS A 63 32.44 9.33 15.26
N GLN A 64 31.51 8.46 14.86
CA GLN A 64 31.73 7.04 14.55
C GLN A 64 31.20 6.76 13.14
N THR A 65 32.11 6.45 12.22
CA THR A 65 31.79 6.08 10.84
C THR A 65 30.99 4.77 10.81
N PRO A 66 29.73 4.75 10.35
CA PRO A 66 29.06 3.49 10.06
C PRO A 66 29.80 2.78 8.91
N PRO A 67 30.05 1.46 8.99
CA PRO A 67 30.84 0.71 8.00
C PRO A 67 30.19 0.62 6.61
N TYR A 68 29.00 1.20 6.46
CA TYR A 68 28.15 1.14 5.27
C TYR A 68 28.31 2.36 4.34
N CYS A 69 28.93 3.46 4.80
CA CYS A 69 29.33 4.53 3.89
C CYS A 69 30.64 4.12 3.22
N TRP A 70 30.53 3.59 2.00
CA TRP A 70 31.70 3.21 1.21
C TRP A 70 32.58 4.43 0.96
N ASP A 71 33.90 4.29 1.12
CA ASP A 71 34.90 5.35 0.85
C ASP A 71 34.84 5.92 -0.58
N LEU A 72 34.06 5.30 -1.47
CA LEU A 72 33.86 5.71 -2.86
C LEU A 72 32.79 6.81 -3.03
N LEU A 73 31.90 7.01 -2.04
CA LEU A 73 30.80 7.95 -2.14
C LEU A 73 31.10 9.24 -1.37
N GLY A 74 31.90 10.12 -1.99
CA GLY A 74 32.19 11.46 -1.45
C GLY A 74 30.95 12.36 -1.35
N ASP A 75 31.11 13.56 -0.79
CA ASP A 75 30.00 14.51 -0.56
C ASP A 75 29.17 14.83 -1.83
N GLY A 76 29.84 14.92 -2.99
CA GLY A 76 29.15 15.10 -4.27
C GLY A 76 28.28 13.91 -4.69
N GLY A 77 28.68 12.69 -4.33
CA GLY A 77 27.90 11.48 -4.55
C GLY A 77 26.65 11.41 -3.66
N CYS A 78 26.75 11.84 -2.40
CA CYS A 78 25.60 11.92 -1.50
C CYS A 78 24.55 12.93 -1.99
N VAL A 79 24.99 14.10 -2.43
CA VAL A 79 24.08 15.11 -3.02
C VAL A 79 23.46 14.59 -4.32
N ALA A 80 24.22 13.90 -5.16
CA ALA A 80 23.69 13.27 -6.37
C ALA A 80 22.61 12.22 -6.06
N LEU A 81 22.82 11.36 -5.05
CA LEU A 81 21.81 10.39 -4.61
C LEU A 81 20.55 11.07 -4.07
N LEU A 82 20.69 12.16 -3.31
CA LEU A 82 19.53 12.93 -2.84
C LEU A 82 18.75 13.52 -4.01
N VAL A 83 19.43 14.22 -4.92
CA VAL A 83 18.78 14.86 -6.09
C VAL A 83 18.11 13.80 -6.98
N VAL A 84 18.82 12.72 -7.32
CA VAL A 84 18.27 11.63 -8.12
C VAL A 84 17.10 10.95 -7.40
N GLY A 85 17.22 10.71 -6.10
CA GLY A 85 16.16 10.17 -5.25
C GLY A 85 14.89 11.02 -5.30
N PHE A 86 15.01 12.33 -5.08
CA PHE A 86 13.87 13.27 -5.17
C PHE A 86 13.26 13.35 -6.56
N LEU A 87 14.09 13.39 -7.61
CA LEU A 87 13.62 13.41 -9.01
C LEU A 87 12.85 12.13 -9.36
N LEU A 88 13.23 10.99 -8.77
CA LEU A 88 12.56 9.71 -8.99
C LEU A 88 11.24 9.57 -8.22
N VAL A 89 11.01 10.30 -7.13
CA VAL A 89 9.76 10.19 -6.35
C VAL A 89 8.52 10.43 -7.23
N THR A 90 8.51 11.51 -8.02
CA THR A 90 7.36 11.88 -8.85
C THR A 90 7.01 10.82 -9.92
N PRO A 91 7.93 10.36 -10.79
CA PRO A 91 7.62 9.33 -11.77
C PRO A 91 7.29 7.98 -11.13
N LEU A 92 7.95 7.60 -10.04
CA LEU A 92 7.62 6.38 -9.28
C LEU A 92 6.20 6.45 -8.68
N LEU A 93 5.76 7.63 -8.22
CA LEU A 93 4.43 7.84 -7.68
C LEU A 93 3.35 7.66 -8.76
N VAL A 94 3.58 8.24 -9.94
CA VAL A 94 2.68 8.07 -11.09
C VAL A 94 2.62 6.62 -11.54
N LEU A 95 3.76 5.91 -11.56
CA LEU A 95 3.83 4.50 -11.89
C LEU A 95 3.06 3.63 -10.86
N ALA A 96 3.21 3.92 -9.57
CA ALA A 96 2.49 3.24 -8.50
C ALA A 96 0.97 3.43 -8.60
N LEU A 97 0.52 4.66 -8.89
CA LEU A 97 -0.89 4.95 -9.16
C LEU A 97 -1.41 4.22 -10.40
N ALA A 98 -0.65 4.21 -11.49
CA ALA A 98 -1.05 3.51 -12.72
C ALA A 98 -1.14 1.99 -12.48
N ALA A 99 -0.18 1.40 -11.77
CA ALA A 99 -0.20 -0.01 -11.38
C ALA A 99 -1.41 -0.31 -10.49
N TYR A 100 -1.65 0.51 -9.47
CA TYR A 100 -2.83 0.41 -8.61
C TYR A 100 -4.14 0.52 -9.39
N CYS A 101 -4.30 1.52 -10.25
CA CYS A 101 -5.50 1.68 -11.07
C CYS A 101 -5.73 0.49 -12.01
N ARG A 102 -4.67 -0.11 -12.57
CA ARG A 102 -4.79 -1.34 -13.36
C ARG A 102 -5.25 -2.50 -12.48
N LEU A 103 -4.64 -2.66 -11.31
CA LEU A 103 -4.94 -3.76 -10.40
C LEU A 103 -6.37 -3.66 -9.84
N ALA A 104 -6.80 -2.48 -9.43
CA ALA A 104 -8.17 -2.21 -8.99
C ALA A 104 -9.21 -2.52 -10.08
N ARG A 105 -8.90 -2.23 -11.35
CA ARG A 105 -9.73 -2.63 -12.49
C ARG A 105 -9.74 -4.14 -12.72
N HIS A 106 -8.60 -4.80 -12.56
CA HIS A 106 -8.48 -6.26 -12.73
C HIS A 106 -9.14 -7.06 -11.60
N LEU A 107 -9.06 -6.59 -10.36
CA LEU A 107 -9.72 -7.25 -9.22
C LEU A 107 -11.24 -7.03 -9.20
N GLN A 108 -11.79 -6.21 -10.11
CA GLN A 108 -13.23 -5.97 -10.25
C GLN A 108 -13.92 -5.81 -8.88
N LEU A 109 -13.37 -4.97 -7.99
CA LEU A 109 -13.89 -4.80 -6.63
C LEU A 109 -15.39 -4.48 -6.62
N GLY A 110 -15.93 -3.88 -7.69
CA GLY A 110 -17.36 -3.61 -7.88
C GLY A 110 -18.26 -4.81 -8.24
N LEU A 111 -17.71 -5.96 -8.65
CA LEU A 111 -18.47 -7.19 -8.96
C LEU A 111 -18.59 -8.15 -7.76
N CYS A 112 -17.77 -7.95 -6.72
CA CYS A 112 -17.86 -8.72 -5.47
C CYS A 112 -18.63 -7.97 -4.37
N PHE A 113 -19.06 -6.72 -4.63
CA PHE A 113 -20.21 -6.14 -3.95
C PHE A 113 -21.46 -6.84 -4.51
N ILE A 114 -21.91 -7.90 -3.84
CA ILE A 114 -23.25 -8.44 -4.10
C ILE A 114 -24.23 -7.31 -3.78
N PRO A 115 -24.93 -6.74 -4.79
CA PRO A 115 -25.91 -5.71 -4.51
C PRO A 115 -27.06 -6.35 -3.75
N TYR A 116 -27.42 -5.73 -2.63
CA TYR A 116 -28.58 -6.11 -1.80
C TYR A 116 -29.89 -6.14 -2.61
N SER A 117 -29.92 -5.54 -3.81
CA SER A 117 -31.02 -5.59 -4.78
C SER A 117 -31.33 -6.98 -5.37
N ARG A 118 -30.54 -8.02 -5.11
CA ARG A 118 -30.85 -9.41 -5.50
C ARG A 118 -31.36 -10.27 -4.34
N ALA A 119 -31.42 -9.71 -3.13
CA ALA A 119 -31.85 -10.40 -1.91
C ALA A 119 -33.24 -9.95 -1.41
N VAL A 120 -34.03 -9.31 -2.29
CA VAL A 120 -35.46 -9.00 -2.12
C VAL A 120 -36.21 -9.41 -3.37
#